data_AF-A0A9Q1HGA1-F1
#
_entry.id   AF-A0A9Q1HGA1-F1
#
_cell.length_a   1.000
_cell.length_b   1.000
_cell.length_c   1.000
_cell.angle_alpha   90.00
_cell.angle_beta   90.00
_cell.angle_gamma   90.00
#
_symmetry.space_group_name_H-M   'P 1'
#
loop_
_entity.id
_entity.type
_entity.pdbx_description
1 polymer ?
#
loop_
_entity_poly.entity_id
_entity_poly.type
_entity_poly.pdbx_seq_one_letter_code
_entity_poly.pdbx_strand_id
1 'polypeptide(L)'
;MQSRIQRKSQTEPSKFVGNKYLSKPQLEKKASSLAAEKVDLQRKIKSMEKKVKHMLEAESVKVSPEQLSVIDKIIDENKDTLLKFLPEGSFSRLLWEQQVKAHTTPKRQMRWHPDLLRWAIAIHSKSPAAYRTIRDSGFMRLPHPNTLFSYTLCAAQNRHCS
;
A
#
# COMPACT_ATOMS: atom_id res chain seq x y z
N MET A 1 -1.61 -68.53 -1.44
CA MET A 1 -2.15 -67.64 -2.49
C MET A 1 -2.06 -66.20 -2.00
N GLN A 2 -1.24 -65.41 -2.69
CA GLN A 2 -0.99 -64.00 -2.41
C GLN A 2 -2.18 -63.14 -2.85
N SER A 3 -2.51 -62.09 -2.09
CA SER A 3 -2.40 -60.69 -2.56
C SER A 3 -3.09 -59.71 -1.61
N ARG A 4 -2.29 -58.96 -0.86
CA ARG A 4 -2.71 -57.73 -0.17
C ARG A 4 -2.19 -56.56 -0.98
N ILE A 5 -2.98 -56.07 -1.94
CA ILE A 5 -2.66 -54.85 -2.69
C ILE A 5 -3.33 -53.67 -1.99
N GLN A 6 -2.54 -52.94 -1.20
CA GLN A 6 -2.94 -51.65 -0.66
C GLN A 6 -3.02 -50.64 -1.81
N ARG A 7 -4.22 -50.12 -2.08
CA ARG A 7 -4.43 -48.97 -2.97
C ARG A 7 -3.84 -47.72 -2.30
N LYS A 8 -2.75 -47.18 -2.87
CA LYS A 8 -2.18 -45.88 -2.48
C LYS A 8 -3.26 -44.80 -2.60
N SER A 9 -3.62 -44.18 -1.48
CA SER A 9 -4.43 -42.97 -1.44
C SER A 9 -3.72 -41.86 -2.24
N GLN A 10 -4.36 -41.38 -3.31
CA GLN A 10 -3.91 -40.18 -4.01
C GLN A 10 -4.24 -38.97 -3.11
N THR A 11 -3.29 -38.55 -2.29
CA THR A 11 -3.34 -37.25 -1.61
C THR A 11 -2.79 -36.18 -2.56
N GLU A 12 -3.63 -35.19 -2.87
CA GLU A 12 -3.24 -33.98 -3.59
C GLU A 12 -2.04 -33.32 -2.89
N PRO A 13 -0.93 -33.08 -3.60
CA PRO A 13 0.23 -32.44 -2.99
C PRO A 13 -0.10 -30.99 -2.64
N SER A 14 0.00 -30.66 -1.35
CA SER A 14 -0.15 -29.29 -0.85
C SER A 14 0.76 -28.32 -1.63
N LYS A 15 0.24 -27.12 -1.93
CA LYS A 15 0.95 -26.06 -2.66
C LYS A 15 2.31 -25.68 -2.04
N PHE A 16 2.47 -25.90 -0.73
CA PHE A 16 3.66 -25.61 0.04
C PHE A 16 4.76 -26.69 -0.04
N VAL A 17 4.49 -27.85 -0.63
CA VAL A 17 5.50 -28.91 -0.81
C VAL A 17 6.48 -28.49 -1.90
N GLY A 18 7.77 -28.50 -1.58
CA GLY A 18 8.85 -28.18 -2.51
C GLY A 18 8.92 -29.15 -3.69
N ASN A 19 9.19 -28.64 -4.89
CA ASN A 19 9.13 -29.41 -6.14
C ASN A 19 10.05 -30.64 -6.18
N LYS A 20 11.14 -30.64 -5.39
CA LYS A 20 12.10 -31.74 -5.28
C LYS A 20 11.49 -33.03 -4.70
N TYR A 21 10.37 -32.92 -3.98
CA TYR A 21 9.68 -34.05 -3.34
C TYR A 21 8.48 -34.56 -4.16
N LEU A 22 8.26 -34.02 -5.37
CA LEU A 22 7.12 -34.36 -6.22
C LEU A 22 7.56 -35.22 -7.40
N SER A 23 6.77 -36.26 -7.70
CA SER A 23 6.95 -37.03 -8.94
C SER A 23 6.51 -36.23 -10.17
N LYS A 24 6.98 -36.60 -11.36
CA LYS A 24 6.61 -35.97 -12.64
C LYS A 24 5.08 -35.76 -12.83
N PRO A 25 4.20 -36.75 -12.61
CA PRO A 25 2.76 -36.55 -12.76
C PRO A 25 2.17 -35.60 -11.69
N GLN A 26 2.77 -35.53 -10.49
CA GLN A 26 2.35 -34.60 -9.44
C GLN A 26 2.76 -33.15 -9.76
N LEU A 27 3.91 -32.96 -10.43
CA LEU A 27 4.35 -31.65 -10.91
C LEU A 27 3.42 -31.10 -11.99
N GLU A 28 3.02 -31.93 -12.96
CA GLU A 28 2.08 -31.53 -14.02
C GLU A 28 0.72 -31.11 -13.46
N LYS A 29 0.19 -31.88 -12.50
CA LYS A 29 -1.05 -31.52 -11.77
C LYS A 29 -0.90 -30.21 -11.00
N LYS A 30 0.20 -30.02 -10.26
CA LYS A 30 0.47 -28.78 -9.51
C LYS A 30 0.60 -27.58 -10.44
N ALA A 31 1.28 -27.72 -11.58
CA ALA A 31 1.42 -26.67 -12.58
C ALA A 31 0.06 -26.28 -13.18
N SER A 32 -0.78 -27.27 -13.50
CA SER A 32 -2.14 -27.04 -14.00
C SER A 32 -3.01 -26.31 -12.96
N SER A 33 -2.97 -26.75 -11.69
CA SER A 33 -3.69 -26.12 -10.58
C SER A 33 -3.24 -24.66 -10.36
N LEU A 34 -1.93 -24.40 -10.34
CA LEU A 34 -1.39 -23.05 -10.19
C LEU A 34 -1.72 -22.15 -11.40
N ALA A 35 -1.74 -22.71 -12.62
CA ALA A 35 -2.16 -21.98 -13.80
C ALA A 35 -3.64 -21.58 -13.73
N ALA A 36 -4.51 -22.49 -13.26
CA ALA A 36 -5.92 -22.19 -13.03
C ALA A 36 -6.10 -21.12 -11.94
N GLU A 37 -5.43 -21.25 -10.79
CA GLU A 37 -5.48 -20.27 -9.70
C GLU A 37 -5.00 -18.89 -10.18
N LYS A 38 -3.93 -18.83 -10.98
CA LYS A 38 -3.44 -17.58 -11.58
C LYS A 38 -4.51 -16.93 -12.46
N VAL A 39 -5.18 -17.70 -13.32
CA VAL A 39 -6.25 -17.19 -14.19
C VAL A 39 -7.42 -16.67 -13.36
N ASP A 40 -7.81 -17.37 -12.30
CA ASP A 40 -8.92 -16.97 -11.45
C ASP A 40 -8.61 -15.70 -10.64
N LEU A 41 -7.39 -15.60 -10.10
CA LEU A 41 -6.92 -14.38 -9.44
C LEU A 41 -6.88 -13.19 -10.41
N GLN A 42 -6.41 -13.41 -11.65
CA GLN A 42 -6.42 -12.37 -12.68
C GLN A 42 -7.83 -11.91 -13.04
N ARG A 43 -8.80 -12.84 -13.14
CA ARG A 43 -10.22 -12.50 -13.35
C ARG A 43 -10.78 -11.69 -12.20
N LYS A 44 -10.45 -12.07 -10.96
CA LYS A 44 -10.90 -11.35 -9.75
C LYS A 44 -10.33 -9.93 -9.71
N ILE A 45 -9.05 -9.75 -10.04
CA ILE A 45 -8.42 -8.43 -10.15
C ILE A 45 -9.15 -7.57 -11.18
N LYS A 46 -9.37 -8.08 -12.41
CA LYS A 46 -10.10 -7.34 -13.46
C LYS A 46 -11.52 -6.96 -13.04
N SER A 47 -12.22 -7.86 -12.34
CA SER A 47 -13.56 -7.58 -11.82
C SER A 47 -13.53 -6.46 -10.77
N MET A 48 -12.58 -6.49 -9.83
CA MET A 48 -12.39 -5.45 -8.83
C MET A 48 -12.01 -4.11 -9.47
N GLU A 49 -11.10 -4.10 -10.45
CA GLU A 49 -10.73 -2.89 -11.21
C GLU A 49 -11.95 -2.25 -11.88
N LYS A 50 -12.81 -3.07 -12.50
CA LYS A 50 -14.05 -2.58 -13.12
C LYS A 50 -15.01 -1.97 -12.10
N LYS A 51 -15.17 -2.60 -10.93
CA LYS A 51 -16.00 -2.07 -9.84
C LYS A 51 -15.46 -0.74 -9.32
N VAL A 52 -14.15 -0.65 -9.08
CA VAL A 52 -13.49 0.58 -8.63
C VAL A 52 -13.66 1.69 -9.66
N LYS A 53 -13.49 1.39 -10.95
CA LYS A 53 -13.71 2.37 -12.03
C LYS A 53 -15.14 2.90 -12.04
N HIS A 54 -16.13 2.01 -11.93
CA HIS A 54 -17.52 2.41 -11.86
C HIS A 54 -17.81 3.28 -10.63
N MET A 55 -17.33 2.89 -9.45
CA MET A 55 -17.49 3.70 -8.23
C MET A 55 -16.86 5.08 -8.40
N LEU A 56 -15.65 5.16 -8.98
CA LEU A 56 -15.01 6.44 -9.25
C LEU A 56 -15.84 7.29 -10.22
N GLU A 57 -16.36 6.72 -11.30
CA GLU A 57 -17.18 7.48 -12.26
C GLU A 57 -18.52 7.95 -11.67
N ALA A 58 -19.13 7.16 -10.77
CA ALA A 58 -20.42 7.47 -10.17
C ALA A 58 -20.32 8.44 -8.98
N GLU A 59 -19.29 8.30 -8.15
CA GLU A 59 -19.19 8.98 -6.86
C GLU A 59 -18.08 10.03 -6.80
N SER A 60 -17.12 10.03 -7.74
CA SER A 60 -16.01 10.99 -7.69
C SER A 60 -16.32 12.29 -8.42
N VAL A 61 -16.06 13.40 -7.73
CA VAL A 61 -16.00 14.73 -8.34
C VAL A 61 -14.53 15.02 -8.65
N LYS A 62 -14.22 15.33 -9.91
CA LYS A 62 -12.86 15.75 -10.29
C LYS A 62 -12.56 17.08 -9.62
N VAL A 63 -11.59 17.08 -8.71
CA VAL A 63 -11.12 18.29 -8.05
C VAL A 63 -10.39 19.15 -9.08
N SER A 64 -10.92 20.34 -9.36
CA SER A 64 -10.26 21.28 -10.28
C SER A 64 -9.00 21.87 -9.62
N PRO A 65 -8.01 22.34 -10.41
CA PRO A 65 -6.84 23.00 -9.83
C PRO A 65 -7.18 24.27 -9.03
N GLU A 66 -8.31 24.91 -9.32
CA GLU A 66 -8.84 26.03 -8.54
C GLU A 66 -9.32 25.57 -7.15
N GLN A 67 -9.91 24.37 -7.06
CA GLN A 67 -10.33 23.78 -5.79
C GLN A 67 -9.14 23.36 -4.91
N LEU A 68 -7.98 23.04 -5.49
CA LEU A 68 -6.75 22.83 -4.70
C LEU A 68 -6.33 24.09 -3.95
N SER A 69 -6.47 25.27 -4.57
CA SER A 69 -6.21 26.55 -3.89
C SER A 69 -7.20 26.85 -2.75
N VAL A 70 -8.41 26.29 -2.83
CA VAL A 70 -9.41 26.38 -1.76
C VAL A 70 -9.01 25.49 -0.58
N ILE A 71 -8.49 24.29 -0.83
CA ILE A 71 -7.98 23.41 0.22
C ILE A 71 -6.84 24.09 0.98
N ASP A 72 -5.93 24.74 0.27
CA ASP A 72 -4.82 25.49 0.84
C ASP A 72 -5.32 26.58 1.81
N LYS A 73 -6.34 27.36 1.42
CA LYS A 73 -6.97 28.36 2.28
C LYS A 73 -7.68 27.75 3.49
N ILE A 74 -8.42 26.66 3.30
CA ILE A 74 -9.11 25.95 4.39
C ILE A 74 -8.11 25.46 5.44
N ILE A 75 -6.95 24.94 5.01
CA ILE A 75 -5.90 24.49 5.91
C ILE A 75 -5.36 25.67 6.74
N ASP A 76 -5.11 26.81 6.09
CA ASP A 76 -4.61 28.01 6.77
C ASP A 76 -5.63 28.58 7.77
N GLU A 77 -6.92 28.58 7.43
CA GLU A 77 -8.01 29.06 8.29
C GLU A 77 -8.27 28.15 9.49
N ASN A 78 -8.11 26.83 9.33
CA ASN A 78 -8.49 25.84 10.36
C ASN A 78 -7.31 25.25 11.14
N LYS A 79 -6.08 25.73 10.88
CA LYS A 79 -4.85 25.21 11.51
C LYS A 79 -4.95 25.12 13.04
N ASP A 80 -5.50 26.15 13.68
CA ASP A 80 -5.55 26.28 15.14
C ASP A 80 -6.82 25.62 15.72
N THR A 81 -7.89 25.56 14.94
CA THR A 81 -9.16 24.94 15.33
C THR A 81 -8.99 23.43 15.49
N LEU A 82 -8.32 22.78 14.54
CA LEU A 82 -8.13 21.33 14.56
C LEU A 82 -7.20 20.86 15.69
N LEU A 83 -6.22 21.68 16.09
CA LEU A 83 -5.34 21.37 17.22
C LEU A 83 -6.08 21.26 18.56
N LYS A 84 -7.24 21.91 18.70
CA LYS A 84 -8.08 21.83 19.92
C LYS A 84 -8.87 20.53 20.01
N PHE A 85 -9.22 19.94 18.86
CA PHE A 85 -9.97 18.68 18.80
C PHE A 85 -9.06 17.45 18.79
N LEU A 86 -7.79 17.63 18.40
CA LEU A 86 -6.83 16.54 18.28
C LEU A 86 -6.07 16.34 19.61
N PRO A 87 -6.12 15.13 20.21
CA PRO A 87 -5.43 14.87 21.47
C PRO A 87 -3.92 15.07 21.35
N GLU A 88 -3.32 15.65 22.38
CA GLU A 88 -1.87 15.84 22.49
C GLU A 88 -1.12 14.51 22.44
N GLY A 89 -0.03 14.47 21.67
CA GLY A 89 0.76 13.26 21.46
C GLY A 89 0.16 12.23 20.49
N SER A 90 -1.03 12.47 19.93
CA SER A 90 -1.61 11.56 18.95
C SER A 90 -0.93 11.65 17.58
N PHE A 91 -0.87 10.53 16.86
CA PHE A 91 -0.37 10.51 15.48
C PHE A 91 -1.20 11.42 14.56
N SER A 92 -2.51 11.53 14.79
CA SER A 92 -3.39 12.42 14.03
C SER A 92 -2.99 13.88 14.16
N ARG A 93 -2.60 14.31 15.37
CA ARG A 93 -2.05 15.66 15.61
C ARG A 93 -0.72 15.87 14.90
N LEU A 94 0.21 14.91 15.05
CA LEU A 94 1.50 14.94 14.36
C LEU A 94 1.33 15.02 12.83
N LEU A 95 0.43 14.22 12.27
CA LEU A 95 0.10 14.22 10.84
C LEU A 95 -0.39 15.60 10.42
N TRP A 96 -1.33 16.20 11.16
CA TRP A 96 -1.86 17.53 10.88
C TRP A 96 -0.77 18.61 10.91
N GLU A 97 0.05 18.65 11.96
CA GLU A 97 1.16 19.60 12.10
C GLU A 97 2.15 19.49 10.93
N GLN A 98 2.47 18.26 10.51
CA GLN A 98 3.33 18.03 9.34
C GLN A 98 2.67 18.46 8.02
N GLN A 99 1.34 18.34 7.87
CA GLN A 99 0.64 18.84 6.69
C GLN A 99 0.67 20.37 6.62
N VAL A 100 0.39 21.06 7.72
CA VAL A 100 0.47 22.54 7.79
C VAL A 100 1.89 23.01 7.47
N LYS A 101 2.91 22.35 8.03
CA LYS A 101 4.31 22.64 7.71
C LYS A 101 4.65 22.36 6.25
N ALA A 102 4.17 21.24 5.69
CA ALA A 102 4.39 20.90 4.29
C ALA A 102 3.71 21.88 3.34
N HIS A 103 2.63 22.53 3.79
CA HIS A 103 1.89 23.50 3.02
C HIS A 103 2.70 24.80 2.84
N THR A 104 3.25 25.32 3.95
CA THR A 104 4.06 26.55 4.00
C THR A 104 5.49 26.39 3.47
N THR A 105 6.07 25.19 3.60
CA THR A 105 7.47 24.93 3.25
C THR A 105 7.62 24.50 1.78
N PRO A 106 8.65 24.97 1.04
CA PRO A 106 8.95 24.47 -0.30
C PRO A 106 9.21 22.95 -0.29
N LYS A 107 8.72 22.23 -1.30
CA LYS A 107 8.84 20.76 -1.40
C LYS A 107 10.26 20.23 -1.23
N ARG A 108 11.28 20.96 -1.71
CA ARG A 108 12.70 20.58 -1.62
C ARG A 108 13.32 20.73 -0.23
N GLN A 109 12.72 21.55 0.64
CA GLN A 109 13.26 21.89 1.97
C GLN A 109 12.48 21.20 3.10
N MET A 110 11.43 20.44 2.78
CA MET A 110 10.59 19.79 3.77
C MET A 110 11.34 18.66 4.48
N ARG A 111 11.55 18.83 5.79
CA ARG A 111 12.03 17.78 6.71
C ARG A 111 10.84 17.18 7.46
N TRP A 112 10.59 15.91 7.18
CA TRP A 112 9.49 15.13 7.74
C TRP A 112 9.84 14.53 9.10
N HIS A 113 8.84 14.43 9.98
CA HIS A 113 9.01 13.73 11.25
C HIS A 113 9.25 12.21 11.03
N PRO A 114 10.15 11.56 11.81
CA PRO A 114 10.46 10.14 11.66
C PRO A 114 9.23 9.21 11.72
N ASP A 115 8.28 9.48 12.62
CA ASP A 115 7.07 8.65 12.74
C ASP A 115 6.14 8.76 11.53
N LEU A 116 6.07 9.94 10.91
CA LEU A 116 5.34 10.12 9.66
C LEU A 116 6.03 9.35 8.51
N LEU A 117 7.37 9.37 8.47
CA LEU A 117 8.12 8.59 7.48
C LEU A 117 7.88 7.09 7.67
N ARG A 118 7.89 6.59 8.91
CA ARG A 118 7.56 5.19 9.22
C ARG A 118 6.16 4.81 8.76
N TRP A 119 5.18 5.67 9.02
CA TRP A 119 3.81 5.49 8.55
C TRP A 119 3.71 5.49 7.01
N ALA A 120 4.39 6.41 6.34
CA ALA A 120 4.42 6.49 4.88
C ALA A 120 5.08 5.24 4.26
N ILE A 121 6.17 4.74 4.86
CA ILE A 121 6.81 3.47 4.47
C ILE A 121 5.81 2.32 4.64
N ALA A 122 5.08 2.26 5.76
CA ALA A 122 4.10 1.21 6.01
C ALA A 122 2.99 1.20 4.95
N ILE A 123 2.45 2.37 4.57
CA ILE A 123 1.46 2.48 3.50
C ILE A 123 2.05 2.04 2.16
N HIS A 124 3.22 2.57 1.81
CA HIS A 124 3.89 2.23 0.55
C HIS A 124 4.19 0.74 0.46
N SER A 125 4.59 0.09 1.56
CA SER A 125 4.86 -1.36 1.59
C SER A 125 3.61 -2.21 1.35
N LYS A 126 2.44 -1.75 1.82
CA LYS A 126 1.15 -2.43 1.61
C LYS A 126 0.61 -2.24 0.20
N SER A 127 0.71 -1.02 -0.33
CA SER A 127 0.28 -0.72 -1.70
C SER A 127 1.01 0.52 -2.24
N PRO A 128 2.06 0.32 -3.06
CA PRO A 128 2.76 1.42 -3.72
C PRO A 128 1.85 2.24 -4.63
N ALA A 129 0.88 1.58 -5.28
CA ALA A 129 -0.09 2.22 -6.16
C ALA A 129 -1.01 3.16 -5.38
N ALA A 130 -1.57 2.71 -4.25
CA ALA A 130 -2.43 3.55 -3.41
C ALA A 130 -1.67 4.76 -2.86
N TYR A 131 -0.42 4.57 -2.43
CA TYR A 131 0.43 5.67 -1.96
C TYR A 131 0.62 6.75 -3.04
N ARG A 132 0.89 6.33 -4.28
CA ARG A 132 1.04 7.27 -5.42
C ARG A 132 -0.26 8.00 -5.70
N THR A 133 -1.40 7.30 -5.75
CA THR A 133 -2.70 7.93 -5.98
C THR A 133 -3.02 8.99 -4.94
N ILE A 134 -2.81 8.70 -3.65
CA ILE A 134 -3.04 9.67 -2.56
C ILE A 134 -2.13 10.89 -2.73
N ARG A 135 -0.83 10.69 -2.99
CA ARG A 135 0.11 11.79 -3.16
C ARG A 135 -0.20 12.64 -4.40
N ASP A 136 -0.47 11.98 -5.53
CA ASP A 136 -0.65 12.63 -6.82
C ASP A 136 -2.02 13.32 -6.92
N SER A 137 -3.00 12.89 -6.10
CA SER A 137 -4.29 13.59 -5.95
C SER A 137 -4.18 15.01 -5.38
N GLY A 138 -3.04 15.35 -4.77
CA GLY A 138 -2.83 16.65 -4.12
C GLY A 138 -3.56 16.82 -2.78
N PHE A 139 -4.39 15.84 -2.38
CA PHE A 139 -5.15 15.88 -1.13
C PHE A 139 -4.25 15.90 0.13
N MET A 140 -3.16 15.14 0.11
CA MET A 140 -2.14 15.17 1.16
C MET A 140 -0.75 15.38 0.57
N ARG A 141 0.03 16.27 1.19
CA ARG A 141 1.45 16.37 0.88
C ARG A 141 2.17 15.22 1.59
N LEU A 142 2.76 14.32 0.79
CA LEU A 142 3.48 13.16 1.28
C LEU A 142 4.93 13.15 0.79
N PRO A 143 5.84 12.49 1.53
CA PRO A 143 7.23 12.30 1.08
C PRO A 143 7.32 11.63 -0.28
N HIS A 144 8.36 11.94 -1.05
CA HIS A 144 8.60 11.25 -2.32
C HIS A 144 9.00 9.79 -2.04
N PRO A 145 8.60 8.79 -2.87
CA PRO A 145 9.05 7.41 -2.72
C PRO A 145 10.57 7.26 -2.64
N ASN A 146 11.33 8.08 -3.37
CA ASN A 146 12.80 8.11 -3.26
C ASN A 146 13.26 8.51 -1.85
N THR A 147 12.58 9.47 -1.21
CA THR A 147 12.83 9.82 0.19
C THR A 147 12.54 8.62 1.08
N LEU A 148 11.42 7.93 0.90
CA LEU A 148 11.10 6.72 1.66
C LEU A 148 12.18 5.65 1.50
N PHE A 149 12.68 5.44 0.27
CA PHE A 149 13.73 4.47 -0.02
C PHE A 149 15.03 4.75 0.76
N SER A 150 15.50 6.01 0.75
CA SER A 150 16.67 6.42 1.53
C SER A 150 16.50 6.15 3.03
N TYR A 151 15.31 6.40 3.57
CA TYR A 151 15.01 6.15 4.98
C TYR A 151 14.83 4.65 5.30
N THR A 152 14.26 3.84 4.40
CA THR A 152 14.20 2.38 4.58
C THR A 152 15.58 1.74 4.63
N LEU A 153 16.49 2.18 3.76
CA LEU A 153 17.88 1.72 3.76
C LEU A 153 18.61 2.13 5.04
N CYS A 154 18.37 3.35 5.52
CA CYS A 154 18.98 3.86 6.75
C CYS A 154 18.47 3.13 8.00
N ALA A 155 17.15 2.92 8.08
CA ALA A 155 16.52 2.18 9.18
C ALA A 155 16.95 0.70 9.22
N ALA A 156 17.20 0.08 8.06
CA ALA A 156 17.72 -1.28 7.97
C ALA A 156 19.22 -1.39 8.36
N GLN A 157 19.96 -0.27 8.35
CA GLN A 157 21.41 -0.23 8.57
C GLN A 157 21.84 0.40 9.91
N ASN A 158 20.89 0.76 10.80
CA ASN A 158 21.18 1.41 12.09
C ASN A 158 22.14 2.63 11.99
N ARG A 159 22.13 3.36 10.86
CA ARG A 159 22.92 4.58 10.71
C ARG A 159 22.09 5.79 11.14
N HIS A 160 22.71 6.75 11.81
CA HIS A 160 22.07 8.03 12.11
C HIS A 160 21.72 8.76 10.81
N CYS A 161 20.42 8.97 10.60
CA CYS A 161 19.91 9.77 9.49
C CYS A 161 19.66 11.20 9.99
N SER A 162 20.47 12.14 9.51
CA SER A 162 20.41 13.58 9.79
C SER A 162 19.66 14.36 8.71
#